data_AF-A0A2N3JX01-F1
#
_entry.id   AF-A0A2N3JX01-F1
#
_cell.length_a   1.000
_cell.length_b   1.000
_cell.length_c   1.000
_cell.angle_alpha   90.00
_cell.angle_beta   90.00
_cell.angle_gamma   90.00
#
_symmetry.space_group_name_H-M   'P 1'
#
loop_
_entity.id
_entity.type
_entity.pdbx_description
1 polymer ?
#
loop_
_entity_poly.entity_id
_entity_poly.type
_entity_poly.pdbx_seq_one_letter_code
_entity_poly.pdbx_strand_id
1 'polypeptide(L)'
;MSFIRPPADGPVGTPRPAEGAAPAPGQHGVRPARVVALPSATGAARALAVVGLLTLGALIPLLGPGAALEGTGEALAPAARPVGVLRTVLFAALCVQVGEIWVARMVPAVPGAPAGLLPRAWSPVAACCGLLAAVALSAIVANGNIWPRTWSELRFGELYGTGDGVLALLEINAFAAAWLLALSRRPGLAALPLAVLVVAEAVRAHPEIETPLLGMALTLVHLTCGALWAGGLLQVLRVLRLWQGHGLREQGAALLARYARAAAWLFAAVTVTGTLSTLRRMEPHTVLEQLTTTGYGRTLLAKLLLLAVVAVLALRARRRAVAAGDPGAVFAPGRAEVALLGLVVAVSALLTALPVPIRW
;
A
#
# COMPACT_ATOMS: atom_id res chain seq x y z
N MET A 1 31.26 19.08 -51.20
CA MET A 1 31.48 20.12 -52.23
C MET A 1 30.75 19.70 -53.49
N SER A 2 29.91 20.62 -53.98
CA SER A 2 29.22 20.78 -55.27
C SER A 2 29.00 19.58 -56.20
N PHE A 3 27.74 19.19 -56.46
CA PHE A 3 26.78 19.78 -57.43
C PHE A 3 27.27 19.67 -58.88
N ILE A 4 26.48 19.01 -59.74
CA ILE A 4 26.03 19.46 -61.07
C ILE A 4 25.06 18.42 -61.67
N ARG A 5 23.77 18.77 -61.70
CA ARG A 5 22.82 18.61 -62.84
C ARG A 5 22.75 19.99 -63.50
N PRO A 6 22.39 20.21 -64.79
CA PRO A 6 21.11 19.79 -65.44
C PRO A 6 21.26 19.71 -67.01
N PRO A 7 20.34 20.12 -67.92
CA PRO A 7 18.85 20.18 -67.98
C PRO A 7 18.25 19.56 -69.28
N ALA A 8 16.91 19.50 -69.38
CA ALA A 8 16.17 19.74 -70.64
C ALA A 8 14.67 20.02 -70.37
N ASP A 9 14.23 21.18 -70.86
CA ASP A 9 12.86 21.73 -70.99
C ASP A 9 12.00 20.90 -71.98
N GLY A 10 10.67 20.99 -72.13
CA GLY A 10 9.53 21.82 -71.66
C GLY A 10 8.23 21.11 -72.16
N PRO A 11 7.12 21.77 -72.60
CA PRO A 11 6.49 23.01 -72.17
C PRO A 11 4.99 22.86 -71.75
N VAL A 12 4.52 23.86 -70.99
CA VAL A 12 3.23 24.59 -71.02
C VAL A 12 1.94 23.87 -71.46
N GLY A 13 0.97 23.82 -70.53
CA GLY A 13 -0.45 23.64 -70.81
C GLY A 13 -1.33 24.05 -69.63
N THR A 14 -1.82 25.28 -69.63
CA THR A 14 -2.85 25.78 -68.70
C THR A 14 -4.24 25.60 -69.31
N PRO A 15 -5.23 25.11 -68.53
CA PRO A 15 -6.62 25.45 -68.78
C PRO A 15 -7.23 26.32 -67.67
N ARG A 16 -8.13 27.19 -68.13
CA ARG A 16 -8.93 28.21 -67.45
C ARG A 16 -9.69 27.78 -66.18
N PRO A 17 -10.09 28.78 -65.35
CA PRO A 17 -10.99 28.58 -64.22
C PRO A 17 -12.43 28.40 -64.70
N ALA A 18 -13.14 27.42 -64.14
CA ALA A 18 -14.58 27.32 -64.24
C ALA A 18 -15.23 28.06 -63.07
N GLU A 19 -15.85 29.19 -63.39
CA GLU A 19 -16.91 29.82 -62.59
C GLU A 19 -18.12 28.89 -62.45
N GLY A 20 -18.81 29.00 -61.31
CA GLY A 20 -20.23 28.71 -61.23
C GLY A 20 -20.64 27.41 -60.53
N ALA A 21 -20.47 27.34 -59.21
CA ALA A 21 -21.29 26.48 -58.38
C ALA A 21 -21.82 27.28 -57.17
N ALA A 22 -23.13 27.47 -57.15
CA ALA A 22 -23.87 28.20 -56.12
C ALA A 22 -23.65 27.59 -54.72
N PRO A 23 -23.62 28.42 -53.65
CA PRO A 23 -23.51 27.92 -52.29
C PRO A 23 -24.81 27.21 -51.88
N ALA A 24 -24.70 25.94 -51.50
CA ALA A 24 -25.78 25.20 -50.86
C ALA A 24 -26.19 25.88 -49.54
N PRO A 25 -27.49 25.91 -49.19
CA PRO A 25 -27.96 26.54 -47.96
C PRO A 25 -27.37 25.81 -46.74
N GLY A 26 -26.90 26.61 -45.78
CA GLY A 26 -26.07 26.18 -44.68
C GLY A 26 -26.67 25.05 -43.85
N GLN A 27 -25.96 23.92 -43.81
CA GLN A 27 -26.06 22.99 -42.70
C GLN A 27 -25.54 23.70 -41.45
N HIS A 28 -26.45 24.23 -40.64
CA HIS A 28 -26.17 24.59 -39.26
C HIS A 28 -25.60 23.35 -38.58
N GLY A 29 -24.29 23.38 -38.32
CA GLY A 29 -23.60 22.37 -37.53
C GLY A 29 -24.23 22.32 -36.15
N VAL A 30 -25.15 21.38 -35.97
CA VAL A 30 -25.63 20.97 -34.65
C VAL A 30 -24.40 20.40 -33.95
N ARG A 31 -23.79 21.19 -33.07
CA ARG A 31 -22.82 20.71 -32.09
C ARG A 31 -23.46 19.51 -31.41
N PRO A 32 -22.88 18.29 -31.50
CA PRO A 32 -23.44 17.15 -30.79
C PRO A 32 -23.51 17.53 -29.33
N ALA A 33 -24.73 17.55 -28.78
CA ALA A 33 -24.96 17.78 -27.37
C ALA A 33 -24.04 16.82 -26.62
N ARG A 34 -23.15 17.40 -25.81
CA ARG A 34 -22.25 16.65 -24.94
C ARG A 34 -23.15 15.90 -23.97
N VAL A 35 -23.52 14.67 -24.32
CA VAL A 35 -24.28 13.78 -23.45
C VAL A 35 -23.41 13.59 -22.22
N VAL A 36 -23.75 14.29 -21.14
CA VAL A 36 -23.20 14.03 -19.81
C VAL A 36 -23.68 12.65 -19.45
N ALA A 37 -22.86 11.64 -19.78
CA ALA A 37 -23.16 10.26 -19.46
C ALA A 37 -23.34 10.17 -17.95
N LEU A 38 -24.55 9.81 -17.52
CA LEU A 38 -24.82 9.48 -16.13
C LEU A 38 -23.83 8.38 -15.72
N PRO A 39 -23.22 8.46 -14.52
CA PRO A 39 -22.28 7.45 -14.07
C PRO A 39 -22.94 6.08 -14.11
N SER A 40 -22.31 5.13 -14.80
CA SER A 40 -22.81 3.76 -14.88
C SER A 40 -22.94 3.18 -13.46
N ALA A 41 -23.97 2.35 -13.22
CA ALA A 41 -24.23 1.74 -11.92
C ALA A 41 -22.99 1.02 -11.33
N THR A 42 -22.10 0.51 -12.20
CA THR A 42 -20.82 -0.10 -11.84
C THR A 42 -19.76 0.91 -11.38
N GLY A 43 -19.79 2.15 -11.86
CA GLY A 43 -18.94 3.25 -11.42
C GLY A 43 -19.31 3.73 -10.01
N ALA A 44 -20.60 3.91 -9.74
CA ALA A 44 -21.10 4.31 -8.42
C ALA A 44 -20.77 3.27 -7.34
N ALA A 45 -20.99 1.98 -7.61
CA ALA A 45 -20.64 0.90 -6.68
C ALA A 45 -19.13 0.83 -6.38
N ARG A 46 -18.28 1.11 -7.37
CA ARG A 46 -16.82 1.16 -7.18
C ARG A 46 -16.41 2.36 -6.33
N ALA A 47 -17.01 3.53 -6.56
CA ALA A 47 -16.76 4.72 -5.76
C ALA A 47 -17.17 4.48 -4.30
N LEU A 48 -18.37 3.95 -4.06
CA LEU A 48 -18.85 3.58 -2.72
C LEU A 48 -17.95 2.55 -2.04
N ALA A 49 -17.45 1.54 -2.74
CA ALA A 49 -16.52 0.57 -2.18
C ALA A 49 -15.18 1.21 -1.78
N VAL A 50 -14.64 2.12 -2.59
CA VAL A 50 -13.40 2.86 -2.27
C VAL A 50 -13.64 3.78 -1.08
N VAL A 51 -14.73 4.54 -1.08
CA VAL A 51 -15.10 5.41 0.05
C VAL A 51 -15.28 4.58 1.32
N GLY A 52 -15.98 3.45 1.25
CA GLY A 52 -16.14 2.54 2.38
C GLY A 52 -14.81 2.01 2.92
N LEU A 53 -13.86 1.67 2.05
CA LEU A 53 -12.53 1.22 2.46
C LEU A 53 -11.68 2.33 3.09
N LEU A 54 -11.71 3.53 2.52
CA LEU A 54 -11.05 4.69 3.08
C LEU A 54 -11.67 5.06 4.44
N THR A 55 -12.99 4.96 4.54
CA THR A 55 -13.73 5.22 5.77
C THR A 55 -13.37 4.19 6.83
N LEU A 56 -13.39 2.89 6.52
CA LEU A 56 -12.96 1.84 7.46
C LEU A 56 -11.48 1.99 7.85
N GLY A 57 -10.61 2.28 6.89
CA GLY A 57 -9.19 2.52 7.13
C GLY A 57 -8.91 3.73 8.03
N ALA A 58 -9.80 4.73 8.05
CA ALA A 58 -9.74 5.86 8.98
C ALA A 58 -10.45 5.56 10.32
N LEU A 59 -11.61 4.91 10.30
CA LEU A 59 -12.41 4.63 11.48
C LEU A 59 -11.74 3.63 12.42
N ILE A 60 -11.05 2.61 11.89
CA ILE A 60 -10.34 1.62 12.70
C ILE A 60 -9.31 2.30 13.62
N PRO A 61 -8.36 3.11 13.14
CA PRO A 61 -7.42 3.78 14.02
C PRO A 61 -8.04 4.92 14.86
N LEU A 62 -9.11 5.58 14.39
CA LEU A 62 -9.76 6.67 15.13
C LEU A 62 -10.61 6.18 16.30
N LEU A 63 -11.40 5.13 16.09
CA LEU A 63 -12.38 4.62 17.06
C LEU A 63 -11.93 3.31 17.70
N GLY A 64 -11.09 2.54 17.02
CA GLY A 64 -10.59 1.25 17.49
C GLY A 64 -9.89 1.29 18.84
N PRO A 65 -9.07 2.31 19.20
CA PRO A 65 -8.50 2.37 20.53
C PRO A 65 -9.57 2.46 21.64
N GLY A 66 -10.61 3.27 21.43
CA GLY A 66 -11.70 3.40 22.39
C GLY A 66 -12.52 2.12 22.52
N ALA A 67 -12.91 1.53 21.38
CA ALA A 67 -13.68 0.30 21.36
C ALA A 67 -12.90 -0.91 21.92
N ALA A 68 -11.58 -0.97 21.73
CA ALA A 68 -10.75 -2.04 22.26
C ALA A 68 -10.65 -2.00 23.79
N LEU A 69 -10.51 -0.80 24.36
CA LEU A 69 -10.31 -0.58 25.80
C LEU A 69 -11.62 -0.50 26.60
N GLU A 70 -12.77 -0.51 25.93
CA GLU A 70 -14.06 -0.40 26.59
C GLU A 70 -14.29 -1.58 27.55
N GLY A 71 -14.48 -1.25 28.84
CA GLY A 71 -14.68 -2.24 29.90
C GLY A 71 -13.44 -3.07 30.25
N THR A 72 -12.23 -2.71 29.80
CA THR A 72 -10.98 -3.38 30.20
C THR A 72 -10.32 -2.74 31.42
N GLY A 73 -10.69 -1.50 31.75
CA GLY A 73 -10.05 -0.71 32.82
C GLY A 73 -8.69 -0.10 32.42
N GLU A 74 -8.24 -0.32 31.19
CA GLU A 74 -6.98 0.23 30.67
C GLU A 74 -7.14 1.68 30.20
N ALA A 75 -6.15 2.52 30.52
CA ALA A 75 -6.15 3.92 30.13
C ALA A 75 -5.74 4.09 28.65
N LEU A 76 -6.51 4.89 27.91
CA LEU A 76 -6.16 5.29 26.56
C LEU A 76 -5.02 6.33 26.58
N ALA A 77 -3.91 6.05 25.89
CA ALA A 77 -2.83 7.02 25.76
C ALA A 77 -3.32 8.29 25.01
N PRO A 78 -2.91 9.51 25.42
CA PRO A 78 -3.44 10.76 24.87
C PRO A 78 -3.35 10.88 23.34
N ALA A 79 -2.27 10.37 22.74
CA ALA A 79 -2.06 10.40 21.29
C ALA A 79 -2.38 9.08 20.58
N ALA A 80 -2.99 8.08 21.24
CA ALA A 80 -3.22 6.77 20.63
C ALA A 80 -4.00 6.82 19.31
N ARG A 81 -5.05 7.66 19.23
CA ARG A 81 -5.86 7.85 18.02
C ARG A 81 -5.05 8.46 16.86
N PRO A 82 -4.44 9.65 17.00
CA PRO A 82 -3.64 10.22 15.91
C PRO A 82 -2.43 9.34 15.55
N VAL A 83 -1.77 8.71 16.53
CA VAL A 83 -0.68 7.76 16.26
C VAL A 83 -1.16 6.60 15.42
N GLY A 84 -2.30 5.97 15.77
CA GLY A 84 -2.86 4.86 15.00
C GLY A 84 -3.15 5.23 13.54
N VAL A 85 -3.68 6.43 13.29
CA VAL A 85 -3.98 6.92 11.92
C VAL A 85 -2.68 7.11 11.15
N LEU A 86 -1.72 7.83 11.72
CA LEU A 86 -0.46 8.13 11.06
C LEU A 86 0.37 6.87 10.79
N ARG A 87 0.36 5.92 11.73
CA ARG A 87 0.97 4.59 11.56
C ARG A 87 0.31 3.79 10.44
N THR A 88 -1.01 3.88 10.31
CA THR A 88 -1.73 3.26 9.19
C THR A 88 -1.27 3.82 7.85
N VAL A 89 -1.16 5.15 7.74
CA VAL A 89 -0.64 5.83 6.53
C VAL A 89 0.81 5.42 6.24
N LEU A 90 1.66 5.40 7.27
CA LEU A 90 3.07 5.02 7.18
C LEU A 90 3.23 3.59 6.64
N PHE A 91 2.56 2.62 7.25
CA PHE A 91 2.65 1.22 6.82
C PHE A 91 1.98 0.97 5.46
N ALA A 92 0.90 1.67 5.14
CA ALA A 92 0.30 1.61 3.80
C ALA A 92 1.27 2.14 2.72
N ALA A 93 1.94 3.27 2.99
CA ALA A 93 2.97 3.82 2.11
C ALA A 93 4.15 2.87 1.90
N LEU A 94 4.60 2.19 2.98
CA LEU A 94 5.62 1.14 2.90
C LEU A 94 5.14 -0.03 2.03
N CYS A 95 3.93 -0.54 2.25
CA CYS A 95 3.36 -1.63 1.46
C CYS A 95 3.32 -1.30 -0.03
N VAL A 96 2.82 -0.12 -0.40
CA VAL A 96 2.74 0.30 -1.81
C VAL A 96 4.13 0.31 -2.47
N GLN A 97 5.11 0.93 -1.83
CA GLN A 97 6.47 1.05 -2.40
C GLN A 97 7.19 -0.30 -2.49
N VAL A 98 7.14 -1.11 -1.43
CA VAL A 98 7.73 -2.46 -1.41
C VAL A 98 7.09 -3.35 -2.48
N GLY A 99 5.76 -3.27 -2.62
CA GLY A 99 5.01 -4.00 -3.64
C GLY A 99 5.42 -3.64 -5.06
N GLU A 100 5.55 -2.36 -5.36
CA GLU A 100 6.01 -1.88 -6.68
C GLU A 100 7.40 -2.41 -7.02
N ILE A 101 8.35 -2.26 -6.10
CA ILE A 101 9.73 -2.72 -6.29
C ILE A 101 9.80 -4.23 -6.46
N TRP A 102 9.08 -4.97 -5.63
CA TRP A 102 9.14 -6.44 -5.62
C TRP A 102 8.54 -7.04 -6.89
N VAL A 103 7.35 -6.58 -7.30
CA VAL A 103 6.69 -7.09 -8.51
C VAL A 103 7.41 -6.63 -9.78
N ALA A 104 7.98 -5.43 -9.80
CA ALA A 104 8.82 -4.98 -10.93
C ALA A 104 10.03 -5.91 -11.15
N ARG A 105 10.59 -6.53 -10.09
CA ARG A 105 11.63 -7.55 -10.21
C ARG A 105 11.11 -8.94 -10.61
N MET A 106 9.83 -9.23 -10.37
CA MET A 106 9.21 -10.49 -10.76
C MET A 106 8.82 -10.54 -12.25
N VAL A 107 8.39 -9.41 -12.82
CA VAL A 107 7.88 -9.34 -14.20
C VAL A 107 8.88 -9.87 -15.25
N PRO A 108 10.18 -9.51 -15.21
CA PRO A 108 11.16 -10.05 -16.17
C PRO A 108 11.33 -11.58 -16.12
N ALA A 109 10.97 -12.22 -15.00
CA ALA A 109 11.05 -13.67 -14.85
C ALA A 109 9.83 -14.40 -15.44
N VAL A 110 8.86 -13.67 -16.01
CA VAL A 110 7.69 -14.24 -16.68
C VAL A 110 7.98 -14.35 -18.18
N PRO A 111 7.98 -15.57 -18.75
CA PRO A 111 8.24 -15.77 -20.18
C PRO A 111 7.28 -14.97 -21.06
N GLY A 112 7.82 -14.27 -22.05
CA GLY A 112 7.03 -13.47 -23.00
C GLY A 112 6.38 -12.22 -22.40
N ALA A 113 6.72 -11.83 -21.16
CA ALA A 113 6.23 -10.59 -20.59
C ALA A 113 6.88 -9.38 -21.30
N PRO A 114 6.08 -8.40 -21.77
CA PRO A 114 6.63 -7.23 -22.45
C PRO A 114 7.48 -6.38 -21.50
N ALA A 115 8.70 -6.08 -21.93
CA ALA A 115 9.62 -5.22 -21.20
C ALA A 115 9.01 -3.82 -21.04
N GLY A 116 8.96 -3.33 -19.79
CA GLY A 116 8.52 -1.96 -19.49
C GLY A 116 6.99 -1.74 -19.45
N LEU A 117 6.16 -2.74 -19.74
CA LEU A 117 4.69 -2.61 -19.60
C LEU A 117 4.27 -2.77 -18.14
N LEU A 118 4.54 -1.74 -17.34
CA LEU A 118 4.18 -1.65 -15.93
C LEU A 118 3.16 -0.53 -15.69
N PRO A 119 2.28 -0.66 -14.67
CA PRO A 119 1.41 0.42 -14.25
C PRO A 119 2.19 1.67 -13.84
N ARG A 120 1.58 2.85 -14.02
CA ARG A 120 2.15 4.12 -13.54
C ARG A 120 2.49 4.04 -12.05
N ALA A 121 3.72 4.38 -11.67
CA ALA A 121 4.16 4.28 -10.28
C ALA A 121 3.31 5.14 -9.33
N TRP A 122 2.93 4.54 -8.20
CA TRP A 122 2.33 5.19 -7.04
C TRP A 122 3.39 5.50 -5.97
N SER A 123 4.60 4.96 -6.09
CA SER A 123 5.71 5.19 -5.15
C SER A 123 5.94 6.66 -4.80
N PRO A 124 5.93 7.65 -5.74
CA PRO A 124 6.13 9.05 -5.35
C PRO A 124 5.04 9.59 -4.42
N VAL A 125 3.77 9.28 -4.71
CA VAL A 125 2.65 9.72 -3.87
C VAL A 125 2.66 8.99 -2.53
N ALA A 126 2.93 7.68 -2.54
CA ALA A 126 3.05 6.88 -1.33
C ALA A 126 4.19 7.38 -0.43
N ALA A 127 5.37 7.64 -0.99
CA ALA A 127 6.52 8.16 -0.25
C ALA A 127 6.24 9.54 0.35
N CYS A 128 5.57 10.42 -0.40
CA CYS A 128 5.14 11.72 0.11
C CYS A 128 4.13 11.58 1.28
N CYS A 129 3.14 10.69 1.17
CA CYS A 129 2.20 10.42 2.26
C CYS A 129 2.91 9.84 3.49
N GLY A 130 3.85 8.91 3.30
CA GLY A 130 4.68 8.34 4.37
C GLY A 130 5.57 9.38 5.04
N LEU A 131 6.17 10.28 4.27
CA LEU A 131 6.96 11.41 4.78
C LEU A 131 6.12 12.34 5.65
N LEU A 132 4.94 12.74 5.17
CA LEU A 132 4.02 13.59 5.95
C LEU A 132 3.59 12.90 7.24
N ALA A 133 3.31 11.59 7.18
CA ALA A 133 2.98 10.81 8.36
C ALA A 133 4.15 10.73 9.36
N ALA A 134 5.37 10.51 8.88
CA ALA A 134 6.58 10.45 9.71
C ALA A 134 6.93 11.79 10.36
N VAL A 135 6.71 12.91 9.64
CA VAL A 135 6.86 14.27 10.20
C VAL A 135 5.82 14.52 11.30
N ALA A 136 4.56 14.17 11.06
CA ALA A 136 3.51 14.31 12.06
C ALA A 136 3.73 13.41 13.29
N LEU A 137 4.20 12.18 13.09
CA LEU A 137 4.58 11.28 14.19
C LEU A 137 5.77 11.85 14.99
N SER A 138 6.77 12.41 14.30
CA SER A 138 7.91 13.06 14.97
C SER A 138 7.47 14.26 15.82
N ALA A 139 6.46 15.02 15.38
CA ALA A 139 5.91 16.11 16.17
C ALA A 139 5.23 15.62 17.46
N ILE A 140 4.56 14.47 17.42
CA ILE A 140 3.97 13.82 18.61
C ILE A 140 5.07 13.33 19.56
N VAL A 141 6.10 12.66 19.03
CA VAL A 141 7.24 12.15 19.82
C VAL A 141 8.00 13.29 20.48
N ALA A 142 8.27 14.37 19.74
CA ALA A 142 8.95 15.57 20.24
C ALA A 142 8.20 16.29 21.37
N ASN A 143 6.91 16.01 21.55
CA ASN A 143 6.06 16.63 22.57
C ASN A 143 5.63 15.61 23.64
N GLY A 144 6.48 14.62 23.92
CA GLY A 144 6.24 13.63 24.98
C GLY A 144 5.09 12.66 24.70
N ASN A 145 4.87 12.30 23.42
CA ASN A 145 3.74 11.48 22.96
C ASN A 145 2.36 12.12 23.15
N ILE A 146 2.29 13.46 23.06
CA ILE A 146 1.07 14.25 23.12
C ILE A 146 0.91 15.03 21.81
N TRP A 147 -0.31 15.12 21.29
CA TRP A 147 -0.58 15.92 20.09
C TRP A 147 -0.36 17.42 20.37
N PRO A 148 0.48 18.12 19.59
CA PRO A 148 0.72 19.55 19.77
C PRO A 148 -0.53 20.35 19.42
N ARG A 149 -0.95 21.28 20.29
CA ARG A 149 -2.11 22.15 20.04
C ARG A 149 -1.71 23.45 19.34
N THR A 150 -0.47 23.87 19.55
CA THR A 150 0.08 25.09 18.95
C THR A 150 1.46 24.86 18.34
N TRP A 151 1.84 25.69 17.37
CA TRP A 151 3.15 25.59 16.73
C TRP A 151 4.31 25.90 17.69
N SER A 152 4.06 26.70 18.72
CA SER A 152 5.03 27.02 19.79
C SER A 152 5.34 25.85 20.73
N GLU A 153 4.50 24.81 20.75
CA GLU A 153 4.74 23.58 21.53
C GLU A 153 5.69 22.61 20.83
N LEU A 154 6.06 22.86 19.56
CA LEU A 154 6.90 21.94 18.80
C LEU A 154 8.36 22.02 19.26
N ARG A 155 8.83 20.97 19.92
CA ARG A 155 10.19 20.87 20.46
C ARG A 155 11.06 19.93 19.63
N PHE A 156 11.23 20.20 18.33
CA PHE A 156 12.03 19.34 17.45
C PHE A 156 13.48 19.12 17.92
N GLY A 157 14.05 20.05 18.70
CA GLY A 157 15.37 19.88 19.31
C GLY A 157 15.46 18.69 20.27
N GLU A 158 14.35 18.29 20.90
CA GLU A 158 14.30 17.16 21.84
C GLU A 158 14.35 15.80 21.13
N LEU A 159 14.10 15.74 19.81
CA LEU A 159 14.21 14.49 19.03
C LEU A 159 15.62 13.92 19.04
N TYR A 160 16.65 14.75 19.04
CA TYR A 160 18.04 14.29 19.06
C TYR A 160 18.46 13.74 20.43
N GLY A 161 17.73 14.07 21.49
CA GLY A 161 18.03 13.66 22.86
C GLY A 161 17.45 12.32 23.26
N THR A 162 16.63 11.68 22.40
CA THR A 162 15.90 10.45 22.75
C THR A 162 16.05 9.37 21.68
N GLY A 163 16.03 8.10 22.09
CA GLY A 163 16.10 6.96 21.16
C GLY A 163 14.93 6.96 20.16
N ASP A 164 13.71 7.19 20.65
CA ASP A 164 12.51 7.27 19.81
C ASP A 164 12.57 8.45 18.83
N GLY A 165 13.17 9.58 19.22
CA GLY A 165 13.35 10.73 18.35
C GLY A 165 14.36 10.47 17.24
N VAL A 166 15.47 9.78 17.52
CA VAL A 166 16.44 9.34 16.49
C VAL A 166 15.78 8.40 15.48
N LEU A 167 14.97 7.45 15.93
CA LEU A 167 14.22 6.55 15.04
C LEU A 167 13.20 7.32 14.18
N ALA A 168 12.52 8.32 14.75
CA ALA A 168 11.58 9.15 14.02
C ALA A 168 12.27 10.00 12.92
N LEU A 169 13.45 10.55 13.23
CA LEU A 169 14.29 11.23 12.23
C LEU A 169 14.76 10.27 11.13
N LEU A 170 15.12 9.03 11.49
CA LEU A 170 15.52 8.01 10.53
C LEU A 170 14.37 7.66 9.56
N GLU A 171 13.14 7.55 10.07
CA GLU A 171 11.94 7.33 9.27
C GLU A 171 11.66 8.50 8.30
N ILE A 172 11.77 9.75 8.77
CA ILE A 172 11.65 10.95 7.91
C ILE A 172 12.66 10.90 6.77
N ASN A 173 13.94 10.69 7.09
CA ASN A 173 15.02 10.66 6.10
C ASN A 173 14.85 9.50 5.11
N ALA A 174 14.41 8.33 5.58
CA ALA A 174 14.10 7.18 4.74
C ALA A 174 12.99 7.50 3.74
N PHE A 175 11.86 8.06 4.17
CA PHE A 175 10.78 8.43 3.25
C PHE A 175 11.15 9.56 2.29
N ALA A 176 11.91 10.56 2.75
CA ALA A 176 12.42 11.62 1.88
C ALA A 176 13.33 11.06 0.79
N ALA A 177 14.28 10.19 1.15
CA ALA A 177 15.16 9.52 0.19
C ALA A 177 14.36 8.62 -0.76
N ALA A 178 13.40 7.85 -0.26
CA ALA A 178 12.53 7.01 -1.08
C ALA A 178 11.70 7.85 -2.08
N TRP A 179 11.19 9.00 -1.65
CA TRP A 179 10.45 9.94 -2.50
C TRP A 179 11.32 10.49 -3.63
N LEU A 180 12.52 10.97 -3.32
CA LEU A 180 13.48 11.46 -4.32
C LEU A 180 13.90 10.35 -5.29
N LEU A 181 14.14 9.14 -4.79
CA LEU A 181 14.49 7.98 -5.63
C LEU A 181 13.32 7.54 -6.52
N ALA A 182 12.08 7.63 -6.04
CA ALA A 182 10.89 7.34 -6.83
C ALA A 182 10.66 8.37 -7.96
N LEU A 183 11.16 9.60 -7.81
CA LEU A 183 11.18 10.62 -8.86
C LEU A 183 12.40 10.51 -9.80
N SER A 184 13.39 9.68 -9.42
CA SER A 184 14.63 9.51 -10.19
C SER A 184 14.52 8.46 -11.29
N ARG A 185 15.57 8.33 -12.12
CA ARG A 185 15.70 7.25 -13.11
C ARG A 185 16.04 5.88 -12.50
N ARG A 186 16.29 5.79 -11.19
CA ARG A 186 16.72 4.55 -10.50
C ARG A 186 15.81 4.20 -9.31
N PRO A 187 14.50 3.98 -9.52
CA PRO A 187 13.55 3.68 -8.44
C PRO A 187 13.88 2.39 -7.69
N GLY A 188 14.62 1.44 -8.31
CA GLY A 188 15.05 0.22 -7.65
C GLY A 188 15.98 0.44 -6.43
N LEU A 189 16.67 1.59 -6.36
CA LEU A 189 17.49 1.98 -5.22
C LEU A 189 16.66 2.36 -3.99
N ALA A 190 15.36 2.65 -4.15
CA ALA A 190 14.47 2.94 -3.02
C ALA A 190 14.32 1.75 -2.05
N ALA A 191 14.76 0.54 -2.44
CA ALA A 191 14.83 -0.60 -1.53
C ALA A 191 15.71 -0.32 -0.29
N LEU A 192 16.77 0.49 -0.43
CA LEU A 192 17.67 0.81 0.67
C LEU A 192 16.98 1.66 1.76
N PRO A 193 16.41 2.84 1.47
CA PRO A 193 15.70 3.60 2.49
C PRO A 193 14.50 2.86 3.06
N LEU A 194 13.80 2.04 2.27
CA LEU A 194 12.69 1.22 2.80
C LEU A 194 13.18 0.14 3.76
N ALA A 195 14.35 -0.46 3.51
CA ALA A 195 14.96 -1.40 4.46
C ALA A 195 15.34 -0.70 5.77
N VAL A 196 15.91 0.51 5.68
CA VAL A 196 16.20 1.36 6.85
C VAL A 196 14.92 1.63 7.65
N LEU A 197 13.81 1.96 6.98
CA LEU A 197 12.51 2.16 7.63
C LEU A 197 12.06 0.91 8.40
N VAL A 198 12.13 -0.25 7.76
CA VAL A 198 11.71 -1.53 8.38
C VAL A 198 12.59 -1.86 9.59
N VAL A 199 13.89 -1.59 9.53
CA VAL A 199 14.80 -1.74 10.67
C VAL A 199 14.47 -0.76 11.79
N ALA A 200 14.24 0.52 11.47
CA ALA A 200 13.87 1.54 12.45
C ALA A 200 12.60 1.12 13.22
N GLU A 201 11.60 0.63 12.50
CA GLU A 201 10.35 0.13 13.04
C GLU A 201 10.52 -1.13 13.89
N ALA A 202 11.40 -2.04 13.46
CA ALA A 202 11.73 -3.23 14.23
C ALA A 202 12.39 -2.87 15.56
N VAL A 203 13.33 -1.91 15.57
CA VAL A 203 13.99 -1.42 16.79
C VAL A 203 12.99 -0.74 17.71
N ARG A 204 12.15 0.15 17.17
CA ARG A 204 11.15 0.89 17.95
C ARG A 204 10.15 -0.01 18.67
N ALA A 205 9.76 -1.11 18.03
CA ALA A 205 8.71 -1.98 18.54
C ALA A 205 9.07 -2.77 19.81
N HIS A 206 10.34 -2.78 20.24
CA HIS A 206 10.82 -3.62 21.35
C HIS A 206 11.87 -2.92 22.23
N PRO A 207 11.45 -1.96 23.07
CA PRO A 207 12.29 -1.40 24.13
C PRO A 207 12.47 -2.34 25.34
N GLU A 208 11.97 -3.58 25.24
CA GLU A 208 11.92 -4.56 26.33
C GLU A 208 13.31 -5.05 26.77
N ILE A 209 13.47 -5.29 28.07
CA ILE A 209 14.77 -5.62 28.69
C ILE A 209 15.14 -7.09 28.47
N GLU A 210 14.17 -8.00 28.49
CA GLU A 210 14.44 -9.45 28.56
C GLU A 210 14.96 -10.03 27.24
N THR A 211 14.30 -9.74 26.11
CA THR A 211 14.62 -10.37 24.81
C THR A 211 14.56 -9.39 23.62
N PRO A 212 15.20 -8.21 23.69
CA PRO A 212 15.05 -7.16 22.68
C PRO A 212 15.47 -7.61 21.28
N LEU A 213 16.57 -8.36 21.15
CA LEU A 213 17.08 -8.84 19.86
C LEU A 213 16.09 -9.78 19.16
N LEU A 214 15.49 -10.71 19.90
CA LEU A 214 14.48 -11.62 19.37
C LEU A 214 13.22 -10.87 18.98
N GLY A 215 12.81 -9.88 19.78
CA GLY A 215 11.74 -8.96 19.43
C GLY A 215 11.96 -8.26 18.11
N MET A 216 13.08 -7.56 17.99
CA MET A 216 13.44 -6.85 16.76
C MET A 216 13.48 -7.79 15.56
N ALA A 217 14.10 -8.97 15.67
CA ALA A 217 14.16 -9.95 14.60
C ALA A 217 12.75 -10.42 14.16
N LEU A 218 11.86 -10.72 15.11
CA LEU A 218 10.50 -11.15 14.81
C LEU A 218 9.69 -10.03 14.14
N THR A 219 9.79 -8.77 14.62
CA THR A 219 9.11 -7.64 13.95
C THR A 219 9.69 -7.35 12.58
N LEU A 220 11.02 -7.41 12.41
CA LEU A 220 11.67 -7.19 11.13
C LEU A 220 11.11 -8.16 10.07
N VAL A 221 11.08 -9.46 10.40
CA VAL A 221 10.55 -10.49 9.50
C VAL A 221 9.04 -10.30 9.30
N HIS A 222 8.27 -10.10 10.37
CA HIS A 222 6.81 -9.93 10.30
C HIS A 222 6.41 -8.74 9.42
N LEU A 223 7.03 -7.57 9.64
CA LEU A 223 6.76 -6.34 8.91
C LEU A 223 7.19 -6.47 7.45
N THR A 224 8.38 -7.02 7.19
CA THR A 224 8.87 -7.24 5.82
C THR A 224 7.92 -8.17 5.05
N CYS A 225 7.56 -9.32 5.65
CA CYS A 225 6.69 -10.28 5.01
C CYS A 225 5.28 -9.73 4.80
N GLY A 226 4.73 -8.99 5.78
CA GLY A 226 3.45 -8.31 5.67
C GLY A 226 3.43 -7.26 4.55
N ALA A 227 4.48 -6.43 4.46
CA ALA A 227 4.61 -5.40 3.44
C ALA A 227 4.74 -6.01 2.03
N LEU A 228 5.56 -7.05 1.87
CA LEU A 228 5.68 -7.79 0.61
C LEU A 228 4.36 -8.44 0.23
N TRP A 229 3.65 -9.04 1.19
CA TRP A 229 2.41 -9.75 0.91
C TRP A 229 1.30 -8.79 0.46
N ALA A 230 1.00 -7.77 1.27
CA ALA A 230 -0.04 -6.78 0.97
C ALA A 230 0.30 -5.92 -0.25
N GLY A 231 1.51 -5.37 -0.27
CA GLY A 231 2.01 -4.55 -1.37
C GLY A 231 2.10 -5.32 -2.69
N GLY A 232 2.63 -6.53 -2.63
CA GLY A 232 2.77 -7.39 -3.80
C GLY A 232 1.42 -7.77 -4.41
N LEU A 233 0.39 -8.08 -3.59
CA LEU A 233 -0.95 -8.37 -4.13
C LEU A 233 -1.50 -7.18 -4.88
N LEU A 234 -1.46 -6.00 -4.25
CA LEU A 234 -1.93 -4.76 -4.85
C LEU A 234 -1.25 -4.53 -6.19
N GLN A 235 0.08 -4.63 -6.25
CA GLN A 235 0.81 -4.38 -7.47
C GLN A 235 0.58 -5.46 -8.54
N VAL A 236 0.50 -6.74 -8.17
CA VAL A 236 0.14 -7.81 -9.10
C VAL A 236 -1.21 -7.51 -9.73
N LEU A 237 -2.25 -7.19 -8.95
CA LEU A 237 -3.56 -6.88 -9.52
C LEU A 237 -3.55 -5.66 -10.46
N ARG A 238 -2.70 -4.66 -10.18
CA ARG A 238 -2.53 -3.50 -11.08
C ARG A 238 -1.87 -3.91 -12.40
N VAL A 239 -0.82 -4.73 -12.35
CA VAL A 239 -0.15 -5.29 -13.54
C VAL A 239 -1.14 -6.15 -14.33
N LEU A 240 -1.86 -7.04 -13.67
CA LEU A 240 -2.85 -7.91 -14.31
C LEU A 240 -3.95 -7.12 -15.03
N ARG A 241 -4.45 -6.04 -14.44
CA ARG A 241 -5.44 -5.15 -15.10
C ARG A 241 -4.87 -4.49 -16.35
N LEU A 242 -3.62 -4.03 -16.29
CA LEU A 242 -2.96 -3.44 -17.45
C LEU A 242 -2.78 -4.47 -18.57
N TRP A 243 -2.29 -5.66 -18.21
CA TRP A 243 -2.02 -6.77 -19.12
C TRP A 243 -3.29 -7.35 -19.75
N GLN A 244 -4.41 -7.36 -19.03
CA GLN A 244 -5.73 -7.71 -19.58
C GLN A 244 -6.12 -6.82 -20.76
N GLY A 245 -5.87 -5.50 -20.66
CA GLY A 245 -6.14 -4.56 -21.75
C GLY A 245 -5.30 -4.80 -23.01
N HIS A 246 -4.23 -5.59 -22.89
CA HIS A 246 -3.31 -5.94 -23.97
C HIS A 246 -3.39 -7.43 -24.37
N GLY A 247 -4.37 -8.19 -23.87
CA GLY A 247 -4.55 -9.60 -24.20
C GLY A 247 -3.53 -10.57 -23.56
N LEU A 248 -2.72 -10.12 -22.60
CA LEU A 248 -1.62 -10.89 -22.00
C LEU A 248 -2.09 -11.80 -20.85
N ARG A 249 -3.12 -12.62 -21.11
CA ARG A 249 -3.78 -13.45 -20.08
C ARG A 249 -2.86 -14.53 -19.53
N GLU A 250 -2.08 -15.19 -20.38
CA GLU A 250 -1.18 -16.28 -20.00
C GLU A 250 -0.02 -15.77 -19.13
N GLN A 251 0.60 -14.65 -19.53
CA GLN A 251 1.65 -13.99 -18.76
C GLN A 251 1.09 -13.53 -17.41
N GLY A 252 -0.14 -13.01 -17.40
CA GLY A 252 -0.83 -12.64 -16.17
C GLY A 252 -1.04 -13.84 -15.23
N ALA A 253 -1.48 -14.98 -15.76
CA ALA A 253 -1.62 -16.21 -14.97
C ALA A 253 -0.27 -16.68 -14.39
N ALA A 254 0.80 -16.62 -15.18
CA ALA A 254 2.15 -16.98 -14.75
C ALA A 254 2.67 -16.05 -13.63
N LEU A 255 2.47 -14.74 -13.75
CA LEU A 255 2.82 -13.76 -12.71
C LEU A 255 2.04 -14.04 -11.42
N LEU A 256 0.72 -14.25 -11.53
CA LEU A 256 -0.14 -14.55 -10.40
C LEU A 256 0.27 -15.85 -9.70
N ALA A 257 0.58 -16.90 -10.44
CA ALA A 257 1.05 -18.18 -9.89
C ALA A 257 2.39 -18.01 -9.15
N ARG A 258 3.32 -17.22 -9.70
CA ARG A 258 4.60 -16.93 -9.07
C ARG A 258 4.42 -16.16 -7.77
N TYR A 259 3.57 -15.13 -7.77
CA TYR A 259 3.20 -14.38 -6.57
C TYR A 259 2.50 -15.29 -5.55
N ALA A 260 1.55 -16.12 -5.97
CA ALA A 260 0.80 -17.02 -5.10
C ALA A 260 1.71 -17.95 -4.30
N ARG A 261 2.74 -18.51 -4.95
CA ARG A 261 3.74 -19.36 -4.30
C ARG A 261 4.56 -18.58 -3.27
N ALA A 262 4.97 -17.35 -3.59
CA ALA A 262 5.66 -16.50 -2.63
C ALA A 262 4.74 -16.11 -1.47
N ALA A 263 3.48 -15.76 -1.75
CA ALA A 263 2.48 -15.38 -0.76
C ALA A 263 2.20 -16.50 0.26
N ALA A 264 2.27 -17.77 -0.14
CA ALA A 264 2.16 -18.89 0.80
C ALA A 264 3.29 -18.88 1.85
N TRP A 265 4.54 -18.66 1.42
CA TRP A 265 5.68 -18.53 2.32
C TRP A 265 5.60 -17.27 3.18
N LEU A 266 5.19 -16.14 2.60
CA LEU A 266 5.00 -14.89 3.35
C LEU A 266 3.91 -15.04 4.42
N PHE A 267 2.79 -15.69 4.10
CA PHE A 267 1.73 -15.98 5.05
C PHE A 267 2.21 -16.90 6.19
N ALA A 268 2.96 -17.95 5.87
CA ALA A 268 3.55 -18.82 6.87
C ALA A 268 4.51 -18.05 7.80
N ALA A 269 5.40 -17.23 7.24
CA ALA A 269 6.33 -16.41 8.02
C ALA A 269 5.62 -15.40 8.93
N VAL A 270 4.61 -14.69 8.41
CA VAL A 270 3.77 -13.75 9.20
C VAL A 270 3.05 -14.48 10.33
N THR A 271 2.52 -15.68 10.07
CA THR A 271 1.82 -16.48 11.07
C THR A 271 2.78 -16.92 12.17
N VAL A 272 3.91 -17.53 11.81
CA VAL A 272 4.92 -17.98 12.79
C VAL A 272 5.44 -16.82 13.63
N THR A 273 5.87 -15.73 12.98
CA THR A 273 6.41 -14.56 13.69
C THR A 273 5.36 -13.86 14.55
N GLY A 274 4.09 -13.85 14.13
CA GLY A 274 2.97 -13.31 14.92
C GLY A 274 2.63 -14.17 16.14
N THR A 275 2.66 -15.50 15.99
CA THR A 275 2.44 -16.44 17.09
C THR A 275 3.56 -16.35 18.12
N LEU A 276 4.82 -16.41 17.69
CA LEU A 276 5.98 -16.17 18.56
C LEU A 276 5.93 -14.78 19.18
N SER A 277 5.49 -13.80 18.37
CA SER A 277 5.04 -12.45 18.76
C SER A 277 4.26 -12.41 20.07
N THR A 278 3.17 -13.15 20.01
CA THR A 278 2.11 -13.18 21.02
C THR A 278 2.56 -13.94 22.25
N LEU A 279 3.14 -15.13 22.08
CA LEU A 279 3.66 -15.94 23.18
C LEU A 279 4.80 -15.25 23.95
N ARG A 280 5.54 -14.35 23.29
CA ARG A 280 6.58 -13.54 23.93
C ARG A 280 6.03 -12.30 24.64
N ARG A 281 4.83 -11.82 24.30
CA ARG A 281 4.22 -10.64 24.92
C ARG A 281 3.23 -11.00 26.03
N MET A 282 2.52 -12.11 25.87
CA MET A 282 1.57 -12.64 26.84
C MET A 282 2.16 -13.87 27.52
N GLU A 283 1.86 -14.06 28.80
CA GLU A 283 2.28 -15.26 29.50
C GLU A 283 1.47 -16.48 29.04
N PRO A 284 2.11 -17.65 28.79
CA PRO A 284 1.41 -18.81 28.24
C PRO A 284 0.22 -19.29 29.08
N HIS A 285 0.27 -19.11 30.40
CA HIS A 285 -0.77 -19.57 31.32
C HIS A 285 -1.95 -18.60 31.46
N THR A 286 -1.75 -17.31 31.15
CA THR A 286 -2.80 -16.28 31.16
C THR A 286 -3.22 -15.83 29.76
N VAL A 287 -2.63 -16.40 28.70
CA VAL A 287 -2.83 -15.93 27.31
C VAL A 287 -4.30 -15.88 26.91
N LEU A 288 -5.11 -16.87 27.27
CA LEU A 288 -6.54 -16.91 26.91
C LEU A 288 -7.35 -15.82 27.63
N GLU A 289 -7.01 -15.57 28.89
CA GLU A 289 -7.61 -14.49 29.66
C GLU A 289 -7.19 -13.15 29.05
N GLN A 290 -5.89 -12.90 28.90
CA GLN A 290 -5.38 -11.65 28.33
C GLN A 290 -5.92 -11.36 26.93
N LEU A 291 -6.14 -12.38 26.09
CA LEU A 291 -6.74 -12.23 24.77
C LEU A 291 -8.16 -11.68 24.80
N THR A 292 -8.92 -11.91 25.87
CA THR A 292 -10.33 -11.52 25.97
C THR A 292 -10.58 -10.36 26.92
N THR A 293 -9.70 -10.15 27.90
CA THR A 293 -9.84 -9.12 28.94
C THR A 293 -9.07 -7.83 28.66
N THR A 294 -8.04 -7.88 27.80
CA THR A 294 -7.25 -6.68 27.44
C THR A 294 -7.62 -6.12 26.08
N GLY A 295 -7.44 -4.81 25.88
CA GLY A 295 -7.69 -4.15 24.61
C GLY A 295 -6.70 -4.59 23.52
N TYR A 296 -5.45 -4.85 23.91
CA TYR A 296 -4.45 -5.45 23.00
C TYR A 296 -4.90 -6.85 22.55
N GLY A 297 -5.34 -7.69 23.48
CA GLY A 297 -5.84 -9.04 23.21
C GLY A 297 -7.02 -9.07 22.26
N ARG A 298 -8.04 -8.26 22.53
CA ARG A 298 -9.25 -8.15 21.68
C ARG A 298 -8.90 -7.68 20.27
N THR A 299 -7.99 -6.70 20.15
CA THR A 299 -7.52 -6.20 18.86
C THR A 299 -6.70 -7.26 18.10
N LEU A 300 -5.90 -8.06 18.82
CA LEU A 300 -5.16 -9.17 18.24
C LEU A 300 -6.11 -10.25 17.71
N LEU A 301 -7.17 -10.61 18.46
CA LEU A 301 -8.21 -11.53 17.98
C LEU A 301 -8.90 -11.03 16.72
N ALA A 302 -9.23 -9.73 16.65
CA ALA A 302 -9.79 -9.11 15.45
C ALA A 302 -8.81 -9.22 14.25
N LYS A 303 -7.50 -8.99 14.47
CA LYS A 303 -6.46 -9.18 13.43
C LYS A 303 -6.41 -10.63 12.95
N LEU A 304 -6.47 -11.61 13.85
CA LEU A 304 -6.45 -13.04 13.52
C LEU A 304 -7.70 -13.46 12.73
N LEU A 305 -8.88 -12.97 13.10
CA LEU A 305 -10.11 -13.22 12.36
C LEU A 305 -10.03 -12.67 10.93
N LEU A 306 -9.53 -11.43 10.76
CA LEU A 306 -9.32 -10.85 9.44
C LEU A 306 -8.34 -11.69 8.60
N LEU A 307 -7.23 -12.14 9.19
CA LEU A 307 -6.28 -13.03 8.51
C LEU A 307 -6.90 -14.36 8.10
N ALA A 308 -7.74 -14.96 8.95
CA ALA A 308 -8.47 -16.19 8.62
C ALA A 308 -9.43 -15.98 7.44
N VAL A 309 -10.17 -14.87 7.41
CA VAL A 309 -11.05 -14.50 6.29
C VAL A 309 -10.24 -14.32 5.00
N VAL A 310 -9.11 -13.62 5.04
CA VAL A 310 -8.21 -13.47 3.89
C VAL A 310 -7.74 -14.83 3.38
N ALA A 311 -7.29 -15.72 4.27
CA ALA A 311 -6.82 -17.05 3.90
C ALA A 311 -7.93 -17.88 3.24
N VAL A 312 -9.15 -17.87 3.78
CA VAL A 312 -10.31 -18.57 3.21
C VAL A 312 -10.66 -18.02 1.82
N LEU A 313 -10.68 -16.70 1.65
CA LEU A 313 -10.95 -16.07 0.35
C LEU A 313 -9.89 -16.44 -0.68
N ALA A 314 -8.61 -16.35 -0.31
CA ALA A 314 -7.51 -16.72 -1.18
C ALA A 314 -7.58 -18.19 -1.60
N LEU A 315 -7.88 -19.10 -0.67
CA LEU A 315 -8.06 -20.53 -0.97
C LEU A 315 -9.25 -20.77 -1.90
N ARG A 316 -10.39 -20.13 -1.64
CA ARG A 316 -11.58 -20.22 -2.50
C ARG A 316 -11.32 -19.68 -3.90
N ALA A 317 -10.65 -18.53 -4.02
CA ALA A 317 -10.28 -17.93 -5.29
C ALA A 317 -9.36 -18.86 -6.10
N ARG A 318 -8.36 -19.46 -5.47
CA ARG A 318 -7.45 -20.43 -6.10
C ARG A 318 -8.18 -21.69 -6.56
N ARG A 319 -9.03 -22.29 -5.72
CA ARG A 319 -9.81 -23.48 -6.09
C ARG A 319 -10.73 -23.21 -7.28
N ARG A 320 -11.38 -22.04 -7.32
CA ARG A 320 -12.22 -21.64 -8.47
C ARG A 320 -11.41 -21.39 -9.73
N ALA A 321 -10.24 -20.73 -9.62
CA ALA A 321 -9.38 -20.48 -10.78
C ALA A 321 -8.89 -21.79 -11.42
N VAL A 322 -8.53 -22.79 -10.60
CA VAL A 322 -8.17 -24.13 -11.08
C VAL A 322 -9.36 -24.82 -11.73
N ALA A 323 -10.54 -24.79 -11.09
CA ALA A 323 -11.73 -25.45 -11.61
C ALA A 323 -12.28 -24.82 -12.90
N ALA A 324 -12.17 -23.50 -13.05
CA ALA A 324 -12.73 -22.77 -14.19
C ALA A 324 -11.79 -22.65 -15.40
N GLY A 325 -10.49 -22.93 -15.23
CA GLY A 325 -9.48 -22.69 -16.27
C GLY A 325 -9.35 -21.22 -16.71
N ASP A 326 -10.02 -20.28 -16.03
CA ASP A 326 -10.05 -18.86 -16.37
C ASP A 326 -9.31 -18.01 -15.31
N PRO A 327 -8.12 -17.47 -15.64
CA PRO A 327 -7.41 -16.50 -14.79
C PRO A 327 -8.21 -15.23 -14.49
N GLY A 328 -9.19 -14.87 -15.34
CA GLY A 328 -10.08 -13.73 -15.17
C GLY A 328 -10.99 -13.81 -13.93
N ALA A 329 -11.29 -15.02 -13.45
CA ALA A 329 -12.11 -15.24 -12.27
C ALA A 329 -11.44 -14.74 -10.96
N VAL A 330 -10.16 -14.38 -10.99
CA VAL A 330 -9.38 -14.00 -9.80
C VAL A 330 -9.50 -12.50 -9.45
N PHE A 331 -9.99 -11.65 -10.35
CA PHE A 331 -9.95 -10.20 -10.14
C PHE A 331 -10.91 -9.69 -9.06
N ALA A 332 -12.14 -10.17 -9.05
CA ALA A 332 -13.12 -9.79 -8.03
C ALA A 332 -12.69 -10.23 -6.61
N PRO A 333 -12.31 -11.51 -6.36
CA PRO A 333 -11.83 -11.92 -5.05
C PRO A 333 -10.51 -11.24 -4.67
N GLY A 334 -9.58 -11.04 -5.61
CA GLY A 334 -8.32 -10.35 -5.33
C GLY A 334 -8.50 -8.91 -4.83
N ARG A 335 -9.53 -8.19 -5.30
CA ARG A 335 -9.86 -6.85 -4.78
C ARG A 335 -10.34 -6.89 -3.34
N ALA A 336 -11.16 -7.88 -2.99
CA ALA A 336 -11.60 -8.10 -1.61
C ALA A 336 -10.41 -8.49 -0.70
N GLU A 337 -9.48 -9.31 -1.21
CA GLU A 337 -8.25 -9.65 -0.50
C GLU A 337 -7.38 -8.41 -0.23
N VAL A 338 -7.16 -7.53 -1.22
CA VAL A 338 -6.41 -6.27 -1.00
C VAL A 338 -7.10 -5.36 0.01
N ALA A 339 -8.43 -5.23 -0.09
CA ALA A 339 -9.22 -4.48 0.87
C ALA A 339 -9.03 -4.99 2.31
N LEU A 340 -9.16 -6.30 2.51
CA LEU A 340 -8.96 -6.94 3.81
C LEU A 340 -7.52 -6.84 4.30
N LEU A 341 -6.52 -6.98 3.42
CA LEU A 341 -5.12 -6.76 3.79
C LEU A 341 -4.86 -5.31 4.20
N GLY A 342 -5.52 -4.34 3.57
CA GLY A 342 -5.52 -2.94 4.02
C GLY A 342 -6.08 -2.79 5.43
N LEU A 343 -7.16 -3.49 5.76
CA LEU A 343 -7.72 -3.52 7.12
C LEU A 343 -6.76 -4.22 8.11
N VAL A 344 -6.12 -5.32 7.72
CA VAL A 344 -5.09 -5.99 8.54
C VAL A 344 -3.92 -5.05 8.84
N VAL A 345 -3.49 -4.22 7.88
CA VAL A 345 -2.47 -3.20 8.09
C VAL A 345 -2.96 -2.13 9.06
N ALA A 346 -4.19 -1.63 8.91
CA ALA A 346 -4.76 -0.65 9.84
C ALA A 346 -4.90 -1.20 11.28
N VAL A 347 -5.36 -2.45 11.44
CA VAL A 347 -5.42 -3.10 12.75
C VAL A 347 -4.02 -3.37 13.31
N SER A 348 -3.03 -3.68 12.46
CA SER A 348 -1.65 -3.82 12.90
C SER A 348 -1.05 -2.50 13.37
N ALA A 349 -1.35 -1.40 12.68
CA ALA A 349 -0.98 -0.05 13.12
C ALA A 349 -1.65 0.29 14.46
N LEU A 350 -2.94 -0.03 14.62
CA LEU A 350 -3.66 0.17 15.87
C LEU A 350 -2.99 -0.58 17.05
N LEU A 351 -2.56 -1.83 16.85
CA LEU A 351 -1.84 -2.59 17.88
C LEU A 351 -0.56 -1.90 18.37
N THR A 352 0.08 -1.07 17.54
CA THR A 352 1.27 -0.29 17.95
C THR A 352 0.94 0.93 18.81
N ALA A 353 -0.33 1.32 18.89
CA ALA A 353 -0.80 2.47 19.67
C ALA A 353 -1.52 2.06 20.97
N LEU A 354 -1.70 0.76 21.19
CA LEU A 354 -2.36 0.20 22.37
C LEU A 354 -1.32 -0.18 23.45
N PRO A 355 -1.70 -0.09 24.75
CA PRO A 355 -0.86 -0.57 25.82
C PRO A 355 -0.59 -2.07 25.67
N VAL A 356 0.65 -2.49 25.92
CA VAL A 356 1.02 -3.90 25.94
C VAL A 356 0.51 -4.52 27.25
N PRO A 357 -0.02 -5.76 27.24
CA PRO A 357 -0.44 -6.45 28.46
C PRO A 357 0.70 -6.53 29.49
N ILE A 358 0.38 -6.28 30.76
CA ILE A 358 1.33 -6.37 31.87
C ILE A 358 1.53 -7.85 32.24
N ARG A 359 2.80 -8.25 32.40
CA ARG A 359 3.22 -9.52 33.00
C ARG A 359 3.27 -9.33 34.52
N TRP A 360 2.58 -10.17 35.28
CA TRP A 360 2.52 -10.10 36.74
C TRP A 360 3.42 -11.17 37.34
#